data_AF-A0A2Y9KWU3-F1
#
_entry.id   AF-A0A2Y9KWU3-F1
#
_cell.length_a   1.000
_cell.length_b   1.000
_cell.length_c   1.000
_cell.angle_alpha   90.00
_cell.angle_beta   90.00
_cell.angle_gamma   90.00
#
_symmetry.space_group_name_H-M   'P 1'
#
loop_
_entity.id
_entity.type
_entity.pdbx_description
1 polymer ?
#
loop_
_entity_poly.entity_id
_entity_poly.type
_entity_poly.pdbx_seq_one_letter_code
_entity_poly.pdbx_strand_id
1 'polypeptide(L)'
;MRLNSTGEVPVLIHGENIICEATQIIDYLEQTFLDGQIGNTESELKKLAEENPDLQEAYIAKQKRLKSKLLDHDNVKYLKKILDELEKVLDQVETELQRRNEETPGRFSFPWLCGESFTLADVSLAVTLHRLKFLGFARRNWGNGKRPNLETYYERVLKRKTFNKVLGHVNNILISAVLPTAFRVAKKRAPKVLGTTLVVGLLAGMGYFAFMLFRKRLGSMILALRPRPNYF
;
A
#
# COMPACT_ATOMS: atom_id res chain seq x y z
N MET A 1 27.47 20.27 -7.67
CA MET A 1 26.18 20.93 -7.38
C MET A 1 25.50 20.17 -6.25
N ARG A 2 25.41 20.76 -5.05
CA ARG A 2 24.70 20.16 -3.91
C ARG A 2 23.21 20.47 -4.11
N LEU A 3 22.44 19.46 -4.52
CA LEU A 3 21.01 19.60 -4.81
C LEU A 3 20.18 19.99 -3.58
N ASN A 4 20.65 19.65 -2.39
CA ASN A 4 20.09 20.06 -1.12
C ASN A 4 21.26 20.42 -0.18
N SER A 5 21.24 21.62 0.40
CA SER A 5 22.25 22.07 1.36
C SER A 5 22.19 21.27 2.67
N THR A 6 21.00 20.80 3.05
CA THR A 6 20.72 20.03 4.27
C THR A 6 21.04 18.54 4.11
N GLY A 7 21.14 18.04 2.87
CA GLY A 7 21.45 16.63 2.58
C GLY A 7 20.32 15.64 2.93
N GLU A 8 19.15 16.15 3.25
CA GLU A 8 17.96 15.39 3.61
C GLU A 8 17.20 14.93 2.34
N VAL A 9 16.45 13.84 2.48
CA VAL A 9 15.64 13.23 1.42
C VAL A 9 14.20 13.06 1.93
N PRO A 10 13.16 13.17 1.07
CA PRO A 10 13.20 13.24 -0.41
C PRO A 10 13.41 14.65 -0.99
N VAL A 11 13.94 14.70 -2.22
CA VAL A 11 14.07 15.94 -3.03
C VAL A 11 13.45 15.69 -4.41
N LEU A 12 12.54 16.56 -4.86
CA LEU A 12 11.94 16.54 -6.20
C LEU A 12 12.62 17.58 -7.09
N ILE A 13 12.88 17.21 -8.35
CA ILE A 13 13.38 18.11 -9.38
C ILE A 13 12.42 18.05 -10.57
N HIS A 14 11.84 19.17 -10.97
CA HIS A 14 10.95 19.28 -12.12
C HIS A 14 11.26 20.56 -12.90
N GLY A 15 11.91 20.41 -14.06
CA GLY A 15 12.46 21.52 -14.84
C GLY A 15 13.58 22.21 -14.05
N GLU A 16 13.45 23.53 -13.85
CA GLU A 16 14.36 24.34 -13.05
C GLU A 16 14.05 24.32 -11.54
N ASN A 17 12.92 23.73 -11.14
CA ASN A 17 12.49 23.72 -9.73
C ASN A 17 13.14 22.57 -8.95
N ILE A 18 13.66 22.89 -7.76
CA ILE A 18 14.21 21.93 -6.78
C ILE A 18 13.46 22.11 -5.45
N ILE A 19 12.85 21.03 -4.96
CA ILE A 19 11.98 21.05 -3.78
C ILE A 19 12.46 19.98 -2.81
N CYS A 20 12.79 20.35 -1.58
CA CYS A 20 13.57 19.51 -0.66
C CYS A 20 12.77 18.91 0.52
N GLU A 21 11.46 19.19 0.62
CA GLU A 21 10.62 18.78 1.75
C GLU A 21 9.49 17.86 1.30
N ALA A 22 9.25 16.76 2.00
CA ALA A 22 8.24 15.78 1.59
C ALA A 22 6.83 16.37 1.45
N THR A 23 6.42 17.24 2.38
CA THR A 23 5.12 17.93 2.33
C THR A 23 5.07 18.89 1.14
N GLN A 24 6.11 19.70 0.92
CA GLN A 24 6.16 20.64 -0.20
C GLN A 24 6.22 19.94 -1.56
N ILE A 25 6.85 18.76 -1.62
CA ILE A 25 6.87 17.91 -2.80
C ILE A 25 5.46 17.40 -3.10
N ILE A 26 4.72 16.97 -2.08
CA ILE A 26 3.33 16.52 -2.24
C ILE A 26 2.45 17.69 -2.70
N ASP A 27 2.52 18.84 -2.02
CA ASP A 27 1.75 20.05 -2.36
C ASP A 27 2.05 20.51 -3.80
N TYR A 28 3.32 20.48 -4.21
CA TYR A 28 3.74 20.84 -5.57
C TYR A 28 3.20 19.86 -6.61
N LEU A 29 3.23 18.55 -6.32
CA LEU A 29 2.72 17.53 -7.23
C LEU A 29 1.20 17.63 -7.37
N GLU A 30 0.50 17.92 -6.27
CA GLU A 30 -0.94 18.18 -6.26
C GLU A 30 -1.29 19.41 -7.09
N GLN A 31 -0.63 20.54 -6.86
CA GLN A 31 -0.88 21.79 -7.60
C GLN A 31 -0.47 21.71 -9.08
N THR A 32 0.63 21.02 -9.40
CA THR A 32 1.16 21.00 -10.77
C THR A 32 0.45 19.97 -11.66
N PHE A 33 0.03 18.83 -11.09
CA PHE A 33 -0.45 17.68 -11.89
C PHE A 33 -1.87 17.26 -11.57
N LEU A 34 -2.42 17.56 -10.38
CA LEU A 34 -3.78 17.17 -9.98
C LEU A 34 -4.77 18.33 -10.12
N ASP A 35 -4.41 19.54 -9.67
CA ASP A 35 -5.20 20.76 -9.93
C ASP A 35 -5.34 21.06 -11.43
N GLY A 36 -4.36 20.64 -12.24
CA GLY A 36 -4.41 20.75 -13.70
C GLY A 36 -5.54 19.96 -14.35
N GLN A 37 -5.91 18.76 -13.85
CA GLN A 37 -7.04 18.01 -14.43
C GLN A 37 -8.39 18.68 -14.14
N ILE A 38 -8.52 19.33 -13.00
CA ILE A 38 -9.74 19.98 -12.56
C ILE A 38 -9.88 21.37 -13.20
N GLY A 39 -8.80 22.17 -13.20
CA GLY A 39 -8.74 23.46 -13.87
C GLY A 39 -8.89 23.36 -15.39
N ASN A 40 -8.33 22.30 -16.01
CA ASN A 40 -8.56 22.01 -17.42
C ASN A 40 -10.03 21.69 -17.71
N THR A 41 -10.68 20.91 -16.84
CA THR A 41 -12.12 20.62 -17.02
C THR A 41 -13.00 21.85 -16.82
N GLU A 42 -12.69 22.72 -15.83
CA GLU A 42 -13.44 23.96 -15.60
C GLU A 42 -13.32 24.94 -16.77
N SER A 43 -12.09 25.16 -17.24
CA SER A 43 -11.79 26.02 -18.39
C SER A 43 -12.38 25.48 -19.71
N GLU A 44 -12.36 24.16 -19.90
CA GLU A 44 -12.99 23.50 -21.04
C GLU A 44 -14.52 23.62 -21.00
N LEU A 45 -15.15 23.45 -19.84
CA LEU A 45 -16.58 23.68 -19.67
C LEU A 45 -16.98 25.14 -19.94
N LYS A 46 -16.13 26.09 -19.54
CA LYS A 46 -16.34 27.51 -19.83
C LYS A 46 -16.24 27.79 -21.33
N LYS A 47 -15.24 27.23 -22.01
CA LYS A 47 -15.08 27.35 -23.47
C LYS A 47 -16.26 26.75 -24.21
N LEU A 48 -16.73 25.55 -23.82
CA LEU A 48 -17.90 24.91 -24.42
C LEU A 48 -19.19 25.71 -24.22
N ALA A 49 -19.32 26.42 -23.10
CA ALA A 49 -20.44 27.32 -22.83
C ALA A 49 -20.42 28.57 -23.73
N GLU A 50 -19.23 29.05 -24.11
CA GLU A 50 -19.05 30.17 -25.06
C GLU A 50 -19.30 29.72 -26.51
N GLU A 51 -18.90 28.50 -26.86
CA GLU A 51 -19.06 27.92 -28.22
C GLU A 51 -20.49 27.43 -28.50
N ASN A 52 -21.28 27.09 -27.48
CA ASN A 52 -22.64 26.54 -27.62
C ASN A 52 -23.64 27.34 -26.76
N PRO A 53 -24.18 28.48 -27.26
CA PRO A 53 -25.07 29.36 -26.50
C PRO A 53 -26.39 28.71 -26.05
N ASP A 54 -26.88 27.74 -26.82
CA ASP A 54 -28.07 26.94 -26.53
C ASP A 54 -27.91 25.99 -25.33
N LEU A 55 -26.68 25.57 -25.06
CA LEU A 55 -26.32 24.67 -23.94
C LEU A 55 -25.61 25.39 -22.80
N GLN A 56 -25.44 26.71 -22.89
CA GLN A 56 -24.65 27.53 -21.96
C GLN A 56 -25.08 27.33 -20.50
N GLU A 57 -26.38 27.35 -20.24
CA GLU A 57 -26.94 27.16 -18.89
C GLU A 57 -26.59 25.77 -18.31
N ALA A 58 -26.65 24.72 -19.14
CA ALA A 58 -26.32 23.36 -18.73
C ALA A 58 -24.83 23.20 -18.40
N TYR A 59 -23.94 23.84 -19.18
CA TYR A 59 -22.50 23.85 -18.92
C TYR A 59 -22.16 24.61 -17.63
N ILE A 60 -22.75 25.80 -17.42
CA ILE A 60 -22.57 26.58 -16.19
C ILE A 60 -23.08 25.79 -14.97
N ALA A 61 -24.23 25.12 -15.08
CA ALA A 61 -24.76 24.27 -14.00
C ALA A 61 -23.82 23.09 -13.69
N LYS A 62 -23.25 22.45 -14.72
CA LYS A 62 -22.26 21.37 -14.56
C LYS A 62 -20.97 21.86 -13.90
N GLN A 63 -20.47 23.04 -14.29
CA GLN A 63 -19.31 23.69 -13.68
C GLN A 63 -19.55 23.96 -12.19
N LYS A 64 -20.69 24.56 -11.84
CA LYS A 64 -21.08 24.81 -10.45
C LYS A 64 -21.16 23.52 -9.63
N ARG A 65 -21.71 22.45 -10.21
CA ARG A 65 -21.79 21.13 -9.57
C ARG A 65 -20.41 20.50 -9.34
N LEU A 66 -19.48 20.66 -10.29
CA LEU A 66 -18.11 20.19 -10.16
C LEU A 66 -17.41 20.93 -9.01
N LYS A 67 -17.49 22.26 -8.99
CA LYS A 67 -16.88 23.11 -7.95
C LYS A 67 -17.44 22.83 -6.56
N SER A 68 -18.76 22.66 -6.45
CA SER A 68 -19.41 22.26 -5.18
C SER A 68 -18.91 20.91 -4.68
N LYS A 69 -18.84 19.90 -5.55
CA LYS A 69 -18.35 18.57 -5.17
C LYS A 69 -16.90 18.60 -4.69
N LEU A 70 -16.06 19.44 -5.28
CA LEU A 70 -14.67 19.60 -4.84
C LEU A 70 -14.58 20.20 -3.43
N LEU A 71 -15.32 21.28 -3.18
CA LEU A 71 -15.36 21.92 -1.86
C LEU A 71 -15.95 21.00 -0.78
N ASP A 72 -16.94 20.18 -1.14
CA ASP A 72 -17.56 19.22 -0.22
C ASP A 72 -16.63 18.02 0.08
N HIS A 73 -15.70 17.66 -0.83
CA HIS A 73 -14.78 16.55 -0.66
C HIS A 73 -13.64 16.83 0.34
N ASP A 74 -13.33 18.10 0.62
CA ASP A 74 -12.33 18.50 1.62
C ASP A 74 -12.89 18.60 3.05
N ASN A 75 -14.17 18.29 3.25
CA ASN A 75 -14.77 18.29 4.56
C ASN A 75 -14.36 17.03 5.36
N VAL A 76 -13.20 17.09 6.00
CA VAL A 76 -12.65 16.03 6.87
C VAL A 76 -13.68 15.54 7.90
N LYS A 77 -14.55 16.43 8.41
CA LYS A 77 -15.60 16.07 9.38
C LYS A 77 -16.66 15.18 8.74
N TYR A 78 -17.05 15.49 7.51
CA TYR A 78 -17.99 14.66 6.74
C TYR A 78 -17.37 13.30 6.38
N LEU A 79 -16.10 13.27 5.95
CA LEU A 79 -15.39 12.02 5.68
C LEU A 79 -15.32 11.13 6.93
N LYS A 80 -14.97 11.69 8.09
CA LYS A 80 -14.99 10.95 9.37
C LYS A 80 -16.37 10.36 9.66
N LYS A 81 -17.43 11.14 9.48
CA LYS A 81 -18.81 10.66 9.68
C LYS A 81 -19.13 9.47 8.77
N ILE A 82 -18.75 9.53 7.49
CA ILE A 82 -18.95 8.40 6.56
C ILE A 82 -18.19 7.16 7.02
N LEU A 83 -16.94 7.32 7.45
CA LEU A 83 -16.13 6.21 7.94
C LEU A 83 -16.73 5.58 9.21
N ASP A 84 -17.26 6.39 10.12
CA ASP A 84 -17.93 5.92 11.33
C ASP A 84 -19.24 5.16 10.99
N GLU A 85 -20.01 5.64 10.03
CA GLU A 85 -21.21 4.94 9.53
C GLU A 85 -20.85 3.62 8.84
N LEU A 86 -19.78 3.61 8.05
CA LEU A 86 -19.26 2.39 7.44
C LEU A 86 -18.86 1.37 8.51
N GLU A 87 -18.15 1.79 9.55
CA GLU A 87 -17.76 0.89 10.64
C GLU A 87 -18.98 0.24 11.29
N LYS A 88 -20.06 1.00 11.54
CA LYS A 88 -21.33 0.47 12.08
C LYS A 88 -22.00 -0.55 11.15
N VAL A 89 -22.00 -0.28 9.85
CA VAL A 89 -22.55 -1.24 8.86
C VAL A 89 -21.74 -2.53 8.86
N LEU A 90 -20.40 -2.44 8.92
CA LEU A 90 -19.55 -3.63 8.97
C LEU A 90 -19.73 -4.43 10.26
N ASP A 91 -20.04 -3.77 11.39
CA ASP A 91 -20.42 -4.47 12.63
C ASP A 91 -21.72 -5.25 12.46
N GLN A 92 -22.73 -4.67 11.81
CA GLN A 92 -23.99 -5.38 11.53
C GLN A 92 -23.76 -6.58 10.63
N VAL A 93 -22.91 -6.46 9.60
CA VAL A 93 -22.56 -7.59 8.73
C VAL A 93 -21.82 -8.68 9.51
N GLU A 94 -20.88 -8.32 10.39
CA GLU A 94 -20.18 -9.27 11.25
C GLU A 94 -21.16 -10.05 12.15
N THR A 95 -22.08 -9.34 12.82
CA THR A 95 -23.11 -9.96 13.66
C THR A 95 -24.02 -10.89 12.85
N GLU A 96 -24.43 -10.48 11.65
CA GLU A 96 -25.27 -11.32 10.81
C GLU A 96 -24.51 -12.58 10.35
N LEU A 97 -23.25 -12.45 9.94
CA LEU A 97 -22.41 -13.60 9.56
C LEU A 97 -22.19 -14.56 10.74
N GLN A 98 -21.96 -14.02 11.94
CA GLN A 98 -21.86 -14.82 13.16
C GLN A 98 -23.17 -15.60 13.42
N ARG A 99 -24.31 -14.90 13.40
CA ARG A 99 -25.63 -15.51 13.59
C ARG A 99 -25.86 -16.68 12.62
N ARG A 100 -25.49 -16.52 11.34
CA ARG A 100 -25.62 -17.61 10.36
C ARG A 100 -24.75 -18.81 10.66
N ASN A 101 -23.53 -18.58 11.15
CA ASN A 101 -22.62 -19.65 11.53
C ASN A 101 -23.18 -20.44 12.73
N GLU A 102 -23.81 -19.75 13.69
CA GLU A 102 -24.44 -20.35 14.86
C GLU A 102 -25.74 -21.10 14.54
N GLU A 103 -26.55 -20.60 13.59
CA GLU A 103 -27.79 -21.25 13.12
C GLU A 103 -27.54 -22.49 12.26
N THR A 104 -26.30 -22.66 11.77
CA THR A 104 -25.93 -23.76 10.86
C THR A 104 -24.79 -24.62 11.43
N PRO A 105 -24.89 -25.15 12.66
CA PRO A 105 -23.82 -25.94 13.24
C PRO A 105 -23.73 -27.30 12.53
N GLY A 106 -22.54 -27.67 12.06
CA GLY A 106 -22.26 -29.01 11.53
C GLY A 106 -22.63 -29.27 10.07
N ARG A 107 -23.04 -28.25 9.29
CA ARG A 107 -23.16 -28.43 7.82
C ARG A 107 -21.79 -28.36 7.14
N PHE A 108 -21.60 -29.17 6.10
CA PHE A 108 -20.42 -29.16 5.24
C PHE A 108 -20.24 -27.85 4.42
N SER A 109 -21.23 -26.95 4.43
CA SER A 109 -21.23 -25.71 3.67
C SER A 109 -21.40 -24.51 4.58
N PHE A 110 -20.47 -23.56 4.49
CA PHE A 110 -20.55 -22.29 5.20
C PHE A 110 -21.58 -21.36 4.53
N PRO A 111 -22.52 -20.77 5.29
CA PRO A 111 -23.52 -19.87 4.72
C PRO A 111 -22.87 -18.58 4.17
N TRP A 112 -23.53 -18.02 3.15
CA TRP A 112 -23.34 -16.67 2.62
C TRP A 112 -24.23 -15.67 3.37
N LEU A 113 -24.17 -14.39 3.01
CA LEU A 113 -24.83 -13.32 3.76
C LEU A 113 -26.35 -13.54 3.89
N CYS A 114 -26.98 -14.03 2.83
CA CYS A 114 -28.42 -14.22 2.77
C CYS A 114 -28.87 -15.69 2.75
N GLY A 115 -27.98 -16.66 3.00
CA GLY A 115 -28.35 -18.07 3.07
C GLY A 115 -27.29 -18.99 2.48
N GLU A 116 -27.68 -20.14 1.97
CA GLU A 116 -26.74 -21.15 1.46
C GLU A 116 -26.23 -20.84 0.04
N SER A 117 -26.97 -20.03 -0.71
CA SER A 117 -26.61 -19.64 -2.08
C SER A 117 -25.96 -18.27 -2.12
N PHE A 118 -25.07 -18.08 -3.10
CA PHE A 118 -24.41 -16.79 -3.33
C PHE A 118 -25.35 -15.90 -4.14
N THR A 119 -25.76 -14.78 -3.55
CA THR A 119 -26.83 -13.92 -4.08
C THR A 119 -26.32 -12.55 -4.52
N LEU A 120 -27.23 -11.70 -5.00
CA LEU A 120 -26.93 -10.30 -5.33
C LEU A 120 -26.40 -9.51 -4.12
N ALA A 121 -26.88 -9.81 -2.91
CA ALA A 121 -26.39 -9.17 -1.69
C ALA A 121 -24.89 -9.46 -1.50
N ASP A 122 -24.47 -10.70 -1.74
CA ASP A 122 -23.07 -11.10 -1.67
C ASP A 122 -22.21 -10.45 -2.76
N VAL A 123 -22.75 -10.29 -3.97
CA VAL A 123 -22.06 -9.56 -5.06
C VAL A 123 -21.81 -8.11 -4.64
N SER A 124 -22.83 -7.43 -4.12
CA SER A 124 -22.73 -6.02 -3.70
C SER A 124 -21.72 -5.83 -2.56
N LEU A 125 -21.79 -6.69 -1.54
CA LEU A 125 -20.86 -6.67 -0.42
C LEU A 125 -19.43 -7.01 -0.87
N ALA A 126 -19.25 -8.04 -1.70
CA ALA A 126 -17.95 -8.44 -2.25
C ALA A 126 -17.24 -7.30 -2.99
N VAL A 127 -17.94 -6.59 -3.88
CA VAL A 127 -17.38 -5.45 -4.62
C VAL A 127 -17.00 -4.33 -3.68
N THR A 128 -17.86 -4.03 -2.70
CA THR A 128 -17.60 -2.99 -1.69
C THR A 128 -16.36 -3.31 -0.85
N LEU A 129 -16.28 -4.52 -0.30
CA LEU A 129 -15.12 -4.99 0.48
C LEU A 129 -13.84 -4.99 -0.35
N HIS A 130 -13.90 -5.37 -1.63
CA HIS A 130 -12.73 -5.31 -2.51
C HIS A 130 -12.23 -3.90 -2.72
N ARG A 131 -13.13 -2.93 -2.93
CA ARG A 131 -12.76 -1.51 -3.04
C ARG A 131 -12.20 -0.97 -1.74
N LEU A 132 -12.77 -1.33 -0.59
CA LEU A 132 -12.23 -0.95 0.71
C LEU A 132 -10.84 -1.55 0.96
N LYS A 133 -10.59 -2.80 0.54
CA LYS A 133 -9.25 -3.40 0.56
C LYS A 133 -8.27 -2.66 -0.34
N PHE A 134 -8.71 -2.32 -1.54
CA PHE A 134 -7.92 -1.55 -2.51
C PHE A 134 -7.52 -0.17 -1.97
N LEU A 135 -8.41 0.49 -1.21
CA LEU A 135 -8.15 1.75 -0.52
C LEU A 135 -7.30 1.60 0.76
N GLY A 136 -6.86 0.38 1.11
CA GLY A 136 -6.02 0.14 2.30
C GLY A 136 -6.79 0.03 3.62
N PHE A 137 -8.13 0.02 3.60
CA PHE A 137 -8.94 -0.02 4.82
C PHE A 137 -9.14 -1.44 5.39
N ALA A 138 -8.74 -2.50 4.68
CA ALA A 138 -8.95 -3.88 5.12
C ALA A 138 -8.39 -4.15 6.53
N ARG A 139 -7.14 -3.75 6.79
CA ARG A 139 -6.47 -4.00 8.08
C ARG A 139 -7.16 -3.31 9.25
N ARG A 140 -7.69 -2.10 9.03
CA ARG A 140 -8.42 -1.33 10.05
C ARG A 140 -9.83 -1.87 10.28
N ASN A 141 -10.48 -2.34 9.23
CA ASN A 141 -11.89 -2.67 9.27
C ASN A 141 -12.16 -4.14 9.62
N TRP A 142 -11.44 -5.11 9.09
CA TRP A 142 -11.70 -6.52 9.41
C TRP A 142 -10.44 -7.33 9.69
N GLY A 143 -9.24 -6.80 9.43
CA GLY A 143 -7.99 -7.47 9.79
C GLY A 143 -7.68 -7.43 11.29
N ASN A 144 -6.57 -8.10 11.65
CA ASN A 144 -6.08 -8.26 13.03
C ASN A 144 -7.14 -8.85 14.00
N GLY A 145 -8.07 -9.66 13.48
CA GLY A 145 -9.13 -10.27 14.29
C GLY A 145 -10.25 -9.33 14.73
N LYS A 146 -10.36 -8.11 14.17
CA LYS A 146 -11.45 -7.18 14.51
C LYS A 146 -12.82 -7.72 14.10
N ARG A 147 -12.92 -8.30 12.90
CA ARG A 147 -14.16 -8.87 12.34
C ARG A 147 -13.84 -10.19 11.62
N PRO A 148 -13.59 -11.28 12.38
CA PRO A 148 -13.07 -12.53 11.84
C PRO A 148 -14.06 -13.25 10.90
N ASN A 149 -15.38 -13.12 11.13
CA ASN A 149 -16.37 -13.75 10.25
C ASN A 149 -16.42 -13.05 8.90
N LEU A 150 -16.36 -11.73 8.89
CA LEU A 150 -16.27 -10.90 7.69
C LEU A 150 -14.97 -11.15 6.93
N GLU A 151 -13.85 -11.26 7.62
CA GLU A 151 -12.55 -11.61 7.03
C GLU A 151 -12.63 -12.98 6.34
N THR A 152 -13.11 -14.00 7.04
CA THR A 152 -13.29 -15.37 6.51
C THR A 152 -14.28 -15.40 5.34
N TYR A 153 -15.38 -14.66 5.43
CA TYR A 153 -16.35 -14.49 4.35
C TYR A 153 -15.68 -13.90 3.11
N TYR A 154 -14.92 -12.82 3.27
CA TYR A 154 -14.26 -12.14 2.17
C TYR A 154 -13.17 -13.01 1.53
N GLU A 155 -12.43 -13.79 2.31
CA GLU A 155 -11.49 -14.78 1.76
C GLU A 155 -12.18 -15.84 0.90
N ARG A 156 -13.38 -16.29 1.28
CA ARG A 156 -14.20 -17.19 0.45
C ARG A 156 -14.62 -16.53 -0.86
N VAL A 157 -14.99 -15.25 -0.83
CA VAL A 157 -15.31 -14.47 -2.04
C VAL A 157 -14.13 -14.45 -3.01
N LEU A 158 -12.91 -14.19 -2.52
CA LEU A 158 -11.69 -14.13 -3.35
C LEU A 158 -11.37 -15.45 -4.05
N LYS A 159 -11.77 -16.59 -3.48
CA LYS A 159 -11.55 -17.92 -4.06
C LYS A 159 -12.49 -18.22 -5.24
N ARG A 160 -13.53 -17.41 -5.47
CA ARG A 160 -14.50 -17.67 -6.55
C ARG A 160 -13.87 -17.37 -7.92
N LYS A 161 -14.01 -18.31 -8.86
CA LYS A 161 -13.54 -18.15 -10.25
C LYS A 161 -14.12 -16.90 -10.93
N THR A 162 -15.41 -16.61 -10.69
CA THR A 162 -16.09 -15.44 -11.24
C THR A 162 -15.49 -14.14 -10.73
N PHE A 163 -15.11 -14.08 -9.45
CA PHE A 163 -14.46 -12.92 -8.86
C PHE A 163 -13.12 -12.64 -9.53
N ASN A 164 -12.26 -13.66 -9.64
CA ASN A 164 -10.95 -13.53 -10.26
C ASN A 164 -11.01 -13.14 -11.75
N LYS A 165 -12.02 -13.63 -12.49
CA LYS A 165 -12.23 -13.27 -13.89
C LYS A 165 -12.52 -11.77 -14.09
N VAL A 166 -13.21 -11.14 -13.14
CA VAL A 166 -13.64 -9.73 -13.27
C VAL A 166 -12.69 -8.76 -12.56
N LEU A 167 -12.29 -9.09 -11.32
CA LEU A 167 -11.56 -8.18 -10.43
C LEU A 167 -10.09 -8.55 -10.24
N GLY A 168 -9.65 -9.72 -10.72
CA GLY A 168 -8.24 -10.15 -10.60
C GLY A 168 -7.26 -9.18 -11.26
N HIS A 169 -7.65 -8.61 -12.41
CA HIS A 169 -6.83 -7.60 -13.12
C HIS A 169 -6.83 -6.22 -12.45
N VAL A 170 -7.80 -5.88 -11.60
CA VAL A 170 -7.87 -4.55 -10.96
C VAL A 170 -6.75 -4.37 -9.93
N ASN A 171 -6.36 -5.45 -9.23
CA ASN A 171 -5.20 -5.43 -8.34
C ASN A 171 -3.87 -5.24 -9.09
N ASN A 172 -3.81 -5.64 -10.37
CA ASN A 172 -2.66 -5.35 -11.23
C ASN A 172 -2.54 -3.87 -11.58
N ILE A 173 -3.59 -3.06 -11.49
CA ILE A 173 -3.51 -1.66 -11.91
C ILE A 173 -2.68 -0.85 -10.90
N LEU A 174 -3.01 -0.93 -9.60
CA LEU A 174 -2.18 -0.30 -8.57
C LEU A 174 -0.80 -0.94 -8.49
N ILE A 175 -0.71 -2.27 -8.51
CA ILE A 175 0.59 -2.93 -8.52
C ILE A 175 1.39 -2.44 -9.74
N SER A 176 0.83 -2.37 -10.95
CA SER A 176 1.54 -1.85 -12.14
C SER A 176 1.85 -0.36 -12.08
N ALA A 177 1.11 0.43 -11.30
CA ALA A 177 1.43 1.84 -11.08
C ALA A 177 2.61 1.99 -10.10
N VAL A 178 2.71 1.13 -9.09
CA VAL A 178 3.76 1.19 -8.05
C VAL A 178 4.95 0.25 -8.33
N LEU A 179 4.80 -0.78 -9.16
CA LEU A 179 5.87 -1.73 -9.52
C LEU A 179 7.03 -1.03 -10.25
N PRO A 180 6.78 -0.12 -11.23
CA PRO A 180 7.85 0.58 -11.93
C PRO A 180 8.66 1.47 -11.00
N THR A 181 8.02 2.14 -10.03
CA THR A 181 8.68 2.98 -9.04
C THR A 181 9.42 2.12 -8.00
N ALA A 182 8.82 1.06 -7.48
CA ALA A 182 9.47 0.11 -6.58
C ALA A 182 10.67 -0.59 -7.24
N PHE A 183 10.54 -1.04 -8.48
CA PHE A 183 11.62 -1.64 -9.27
C PHE A 183 12.77 -0.65 -9.53
N ARG A 184 12.45 0.61 -9.83
CA ARG A 184 13.44 1.68 -10.00
C ARG A 184 14.21 1.94 -8.70
N VAL A 185 13.53 1.95 -7.55
CA VAL A 185 14.14 2.10 -6.22
C VAL A 185 15.02 0.89 -5.89
N ALA A 186 14.54 -0.33 -6.14
CA ALA A 186 15.30 -1.55 -5.95
C ALA A 186 16.56 -1.57 -6.82
N LYS A 187 16.47 -1.26 -8.12
CA LYS A 187 17.63 -1.18 -9.03
C LYS A 187 18.64 -0.11 -8.59
N LYS A 188 18.18 1.02 -8.05
CA LYS A 188 19.05 2.10 -7.55
C LYS A 188 19.73 1.76 -6.21
N ARG A 189 19.10 0.92 -5.37
CA ARG A 189 19.65 0.48 -4.07
C ARG A 189 20.43 -0.84 -4.15
N ALA A 190 20.18 -1.69 -5.15
CA ALA A 190 20.86 -2.96 -5.37
C ALA A 190 22.40 -2.88 -5.32
N PRO A 191 23.09 -1.93 -6.01
CA PRO A 191 24.55 -1.85 -5.94
C PRO A 191 25.07 -1.48 -4.55
N LYS A 192 24.30 -0.73 -3.74
CA LYS A 192 24.67 -0.40 -2.36
C LYS A 192 24.52 -1.60 -1.42
N VAL A 193 23.47 -2.39 -1.58
CA VAL A 193 23.22 -3.59 -0.74
C VAL A 193 24.17 -4.73 -1.08
N LEU A 194 24.46 -4.95 -2.37
CA LEU A 194 25.47 -5.92 -2.81
C LEU A 194 26.88 -5.52 -2.34
N GLY A 195 27.23 -4.24 -2.41
CA GLY A 195 28.52 -3.74 -1.92
C GLY A 195 28.70 -3.92 -0.41
N THR A 196 27.68 -3.56 0.39
CA THR A 196 27.79 -3.69 1.86
C THR A 196 27.80 -5.14 2.33
N THR A 197 27.00 -6.01 1.73
CA THR A 197 27.01 -7.45 2.08
C THR A 197 28.34 -8.13 1.74
N LEU A 198 28.96 -7.76 0.61
CA LEU A 198 30.26 -8.29 0.21
C LEU A 198 31.40 -7.79 1.12
N VAL A 199 31.37 -6.52 1.53
CA VAL A 199 32.35 -5.95 2.48
C VAL A 199 32.21 -6.57 3.87
N VAL A 200 30.99 -6.74 4.39
CA VAL A 200 30.76 -7.40 5.69
C VAL A 200 31.23 -8.87 5.64
N GLY A 201 30.95 -9.58 4.55
CA GLY A 201 31.45 -10.94 4.34
C GLY A 201 32.98 -11.04 4.32
N LEU A 202 33.65 -10.11 3.64
CA LEU A 202 35.12 -10.05 3.60
C LEU A 202 35.72 -9.74 4.98
N LEU A 203 35.17 -8.78 5.72
CA LEU A 203 35.65 -8.43 7.06
C LEU A 203 35.46 -9.59 8.06
N ALA A 204 34.32 -10.28 8.01
CA ALA A 204 34.07 -11.46 8.82
C ALA A 204 35.05 -12.59 8.48
N GLY A 205 35.30 -12.84 7.19
CA GLY A 205 36.26 -13.83 6.72
C GLY A 205 37.70 -13.53 7.14
N MET A 206 38.14 -12.27 7.03
CA MET A 206 39.46 -11.82 7.48
C MET A 206 39.62 -11.96 9.00
N GLY A 207 38.60 -11.58 9.79
CA GLY A 207 38.60 -11.75 11.23
C GLY A 207 38.71 -13.23 11.64
N TYR A 208 37.96 -14.10 10.98
CA TYR A 208 38.03 -15.55 11.20
C TYR A 208 39.42 -16.13 10.87
N PHE A 209 40.02 -15.69 9.76
CA PHE A 209 41.35 -16.14 9.36
C PHE A 209 42.44 -15.67 10.34
N ALA A 210 42.37 -14.43 10.81
CA ALA A 210 43.27 -13.90 11.84
C ALA A 210 43.13 -14.68 13.17
N PHE A 211 41.90 -15.00 13.58
CA PHE A 211 41.64 -15.83 14.76
C PHE A 211 42.24 -17.24 14.61
N MET A 212 42.09 -17.86 13.44
CA MET A 212 42.68 -19.16 13.12
C MET A 212 44.22 -19.13 13.18
N LEU A 213 44.86 -18.09 12.64
CA LEU A 213 46.31 -17.91 12.72
C LEU A 213 46.78 -17.71 14.15
N PHE A 214 46.06 -16.91 14.94
CA PHE A 214 46.35 -16.69 16.35
C PHE A 214 46.25 -17.99 17.16
N ARG A 215 45.20 -18.78 16.92
CA ARG A 215 45.01 -20.10 17.55
C ARG A 215 46.13 -21.08 17.19
N LYS A 216 46.58 -21.12 15.93
CA LYS A 216 47.74 -21.94 15.51
C LYS A 216 49.03 -21.49 16.21
N ARG A 217 49.27 -20.17 16.29
CA ARG A 217 50.48 -19.59 16.91
C ARG A 217 50.54 -19.85 18.43
N LEU A 218 49.39 -19.77 19.11
CA LEU A 218 49.25 -20.17 20.51
C LEU A 218 49.52 -21.67 20.70
N GLY A 219 48.98 -22.52 19.83
CA GLY A 219 49.26 -23.96 19.86
C GLY A 219 50.75 -24.28 19.71
N SER A 220 51.47 -23.60 18.81
CA SER A 220 52.92 -23.76 18.66
C SER A 220 53.74 -23.24 19.85
N MET A 221 53.32 -22.14 20.49
CA MET A 221 54.00 -21.64 21.70
C MET A 221 53.79 -22.58 22.89
N ILE A 222 52.59 -23.14 23.05
CA ILE A 222 52.30 -24.14 24.10
C ILE A 222 53.11 -25.42 23.88
N LEU A 223 53.34 -25.82 22.62
CA LEU A 223 54.20 -26.97 22.30
C LEU A 223 55.69 -26.71 22.58
N ALA A 224 56.16 -25.46 22.38
CA ALA A 224 57.54 -25.05 22.64
C ALA A 224 57.87 -24.91 24.13
N LEU A 225 56.86 -24.70 24.98
CA LEU A 225 56.99 -24.62 26.46
C LEU A 225 56.88 -25.99 27.16
N ARG A 226 56.68 -27.08 26.42
CA ARG A 226 56.57 -28.43 26.99
C ARG A 226 57.98 -28.93 27.38
N PRO A 227 58.30 -29.13 28.67
CA PRO A 227 59.63 -29.60 29.06
C PRO A 227 59.88 -31.00 28.49
N ARG A 228 61.10 -31.23 27.98
CA ARG A 228 61.52 -32.55 27.52
C ARG A 228 61.47 -33.53 28.71
N PRO A 229 60.90 -34.74 28.54
CA PRO A 229 60.92 -35.72 29.61
C PRO A 229 62.37 -36.14 29.87
N ASN A 230 62.84 -35.95 31.09
CA ASN A 230 64.07 -36.58 31.58
C ASN A 230 63.80 -38.08 31.68
N TYR A 231 64.48 -38.86 30.84
CA TYR A 231 64.65 -40.29 31.08
C TYR A 231 65.92 -40.45 31.89
N PHE A 232 65.78 -40.75 33.19
CA PHE A 232 66.60 -41.65 33.99
C PHE A 232 65.89 -41.89 35.32
#